data_AF-A0A2V9ZTJ4-F1
#
_entry.id   AF-A0A2V9ZTJ4-F1
#
_cell.length_a   1.000
_cell.length_b   1.000
_cell.length_c   1.000
_cell.angle_alpha   90.00
_cell.angle_beta   90.00
_cell.angle_gamma   90.00
#
_symmetry.space_group_name_H-M   'P 1'
#
loop_
_entity.id
_entity.type
_entity.pdbx_description
1 polymer ?
#
loop_
_entity_poly.entity_id
_entity_poly.type
_entity_poly.pdbx_seq_one_letter_code
_entity_poly.pdbx_strand_id
1 'polypeptide(L)'
;MPTNSAARLTVKPGMDPPFWKFWMELTHERRPGHQGKNVHSIWEIVRHINVWDAAAVLRMAGEVVQPEGEADWPKVSDVSQEAWETTVSNLVRTHKSLVKAAEAFPDMRLSERVPGKKQDFYNFYYMLHGLAQHELYHAGQIAILKKIN
;
A
#
# COMPACT_ATOMS: atom_id res chain seq x y z
N MET A 1 11.97 -50.97 -4.35
CA MET A 1 11.04 -49.83 -4.49
C MET A 1 10.96 -49.14 -3.13
N PRO A 2 11.45 -47.89 -2.99
CA PRO A 2 11.64 -47.29 -1.67
C PRO A 2 10.32 -46.78 -1.07
N THR A 3 10.23 -46.93 0.25
CA THR A 3 9.22 -46.40 1.16
C THR A 3 9.33 -44.88 1.28
N ASN A 4 8.23 -44.14 1.10
CA ASN A 4 8.23 -42.70 1.37
C ASN A 4 7.59 -42.44 2.74
N SER A 5 8.46 -42.19 3.72
CA SER A 5 8.11 -41.74 5.06
C SER A 5 7.62 -40.29 4.97
N ALA A 6 6.40 -40.03 5.43
CA ALA A 6 5.89 -38.67 5.59
C ALA A 6 6.77 -37.91 6.59
N ALA A 7 7.54 -36.95 6.10
CA ALA A 7 8.31 -36.04 6.95
C ALA A 7 7.32 -35.12 7.69
N ARG A 8 7.25 -35.28 9.02
CA ARG A 8 6.70 -34.26 9.92
C ARG A 8 7.55 -32.99 9.76
N LEU A 9 6.93 -31.91 9.30
CA LEU A 9 7.50 -30.57 9.35
C LEU A 9 7.47 -30.09 10.81
N THR A 10 8.58 -30.26 11.51
CA THR A 10 8.82 -29.61 12.80
C THR A 10 9.25 -28.17 12.54
N VAL A 11 8.40 -27.19 12.88
CA VAL A 11 8.73 -25.77 12.82
C VAL A 11 9.71 -25.44 13.95
N LYS A 12 10.88 -24.87 13.61
CA LYS A 12 11.86 -24.38 14.58
C LYS A 12 11.36 -23.07 15.23
N PRO A 13 11.64 -22.81 16.53
CA PRO A 13 11.36 -21.51 17.14
C PRO A 13 12.39 -20.48 16.68
N GLY A 14 11.90 -19.37 16.12
CA GLY A 14 12.70 -18.31 15.52
C GLY A 14 11.89 -17.62 14.42
N MET A 15 10.70 -17.15 14.78
CA MET A 15 9.81 -16.45 13.87
C MET A 15 10.39 -15.04 13.66
N ASP A 16 10.86 -14.78 12.44
CA ASP A 16 11.14 -13.43 11.96
C ASP A 16 9.95 -12.52 12.33
N PRO A 17 10.19 -11.28 12.77
CA PRO A 17 9.10 -10.45 13.19
C PRO A 17 8.12 -10.28 12.02
N PRO A 18 6.82 -10.43 12.26
CA PRO A 18 5.80 -10.30 11.22
C PRO A 18 5.97 -8.97 10.46
N PHE A 19 5.72 -9.00 9.15
CA PHE A 19 5.86 -7.90 8.18
C PHE A 19 5.40 -6.52 8.68
N TRP A 20 4.44 -6.46 9.61
CA TRP A 20 4.01 -5.22 10.26
C TRP A 20 5.07 -4.52 11.13
N LYS A 21 6.13 -5.19 11.58
CA LYS A 21 7.25 -4.53 12.28
C LYS A 21 8.11 -3.68 11.35
N PHE A 22 8.29 -4.08 10.09
CA PHE A 22 9.00 -3.28 9.08
C PHE A 22 8.29 -1.94 8.83
N TRP A 23 6.96 -1.91 8.98
CA TRP A 23 6.13 -0.71 8.90
C TRP A 23 6.24 0.23 10.10
N MET A 24 6.67 -0.25 11.27
CA MET A 24 6.80 0.58 12.47
C MET A 24 8.21 1.17 12.69
N GLU A 25 9.19 0.80 11.86
CA GLU A 25 10.59 1.29 11.93
C GLU A 25 10.90 2.38 10.88
N LEU A 26 9.94 3.26 10.61
CA LEU A 26 10.19 4.49 9.85
C LEU A 26 10.78 5.56 10.77
N THR A 27 12.07 5.42 11.10
CA THR A 27 12.82 6.45 11.82
C THR A 27 13.08 7.67 10.95
N HIS A 28 12.96 8.84 11.58
CA HIS A 28 13.24 10.16 11.05
C HIS A 28 14.74 10.31 10.78
N GLU A 29 15.19 10.08 9.54
CA GLU A 29 16.52 10.53 9.11
C GLU A 29 16.41 11.39 7.85
N ARG A 30 16.59 12.69 8.06
CA ARG A 30 16.77 13.70 7.03
C ARG A 30 18.26 13.75 6.69
N ARG A 31 18.62 13.46 5.44
CA ARG A 31 19.82 14.05 4.82
C ARG A 31 19.39 14.91 3.64
N PRO A 32 19.81 16.19 3.57
CA PRO A 32 19.56 17.01 2.40
C PRO A 32 20.65 16.73 1.36
N GLY A 33 20.26 16.24 0.18
CA GLY A 33 21.14 16.19 -0.97
C GLY A 33 20.71 15.20 -2.03
N HIS A 34 20.26 15.74 -3.17
CA HIS A 34 20.04 15.07 -4.45
C HIS A 34 18.79 14.18 -4.59
N GLN A 35 17.63 14.82 -4.65
CA GLN A 35 16.53 14.27 -5.45
C GLN A 35 16.57 14.91 -6.83
N GLY A 36 16.84 14.10 -7.86
CA GLY A 36 16.64 14.51 -9.25
C GLY A 36 15.20 14.99 -9.44
N LYS A 37 14.97 15.89 -10.41
CA LYS A 37 13.74 16.70 -10.60
C LYS A 37 12.39 15.95 -10.67
N ASN A 38 12.34 14.62 -10.55
CA ASN A 38 11.14 13.77 -10.68
C ASN A 38 11.05 12.65 -9.60
N VAL A 39 11.70 12.79 -8.45
CA VAL A 39 11.61 11.78 -7.37
C VAL A 39 10.73 12.33 -6.25
N HIS A 40 9.70 11.56 -5.88
CA HIS A 40 8.86 11.88 -4.73
C HIS A 40 9.57 11.49 -3.42
N SER A 41 9.43 12.34 -2.40
CA SER A 41 9.89 12.04 -1.05
C SER A 41 9.11 10.87 -0.44
N ILE A 42 9.69 10.24 0.58
CA ILE A 42 9.00 9.17 1.35
C ILE A 42 7.64 9.68 1.85
N TRP A 43 7.55 10.94 2.26
CA TRP A 43 6.31 11.53 2.74
C TRP A 43 5.23 11.61 1.65
N GLU A 44 5.60 12.09 0.47
CA GLU A 44 4.69 12.17 -0.68
C GLU A 44 4.23 10.77 -1.10
N ILE A 45 5.14 9.78 -1.12
CA ILE A 45 4.80 8.39 -1.42
C ILE A 45 3.79 7.83 -0.41
N VAL A 46 4.02 8.02 0.90
CA VAL A 46 3.10 7.55 1.95
C VAL A 46 1.71 8.19 1.81
N ARG A 47 1.65 9.48 1.48
CA ARG A 47 0.36 10.16 1.23
C ARG A 47 -0.33 9.63 -0.03
N HIS A 48 0.42 9.37 -1.09
CA HIS A 48 -0.10 8.81 -2.34
C HIS A 48 -0.68 7.40 -2.15
N ILE A 49 0.00 6.51 -1.41
CA ILE A 49 -0.54 5.19 -1.07
C ILE A 49 -1.88 5.35 -0.33
N ASN A 50 -1.93 6.23 0.69
CA ASN A 50 -3.16 6.45 1.45
C ASN A 50 -4.33 6.95 0.58
N VAL A 51 -4.06 7.76 -0.45
CA VAL A 51 -5.07 8.20 -1.43
C VAL A 51 -5.65 7.01 -2.20
N TRP A 52 -4.79 6.13 -2.70
CA TRP A 52 -5.23 4.98 -3.51
C TRP A 52 -5.93 3.90 -2.68
N ASP A 53 -5.49 3.65 -1.44
CA ASP A 53 -6.20 2.77 -0.50
C ASP A 53 -7.63 3.30 -0.25
N ALA A 54 -7.76 4.61 0.03
CA ALA A 54 -9.07 5.23 0.24
C ALA A 54 -9.95 5.15 -1.00
N ALA A 55 -9.39 5.40 -2.19
CA ALA A 55 -10.12 5.30 -3.45
C ALA A 55 -10.59 3.86 -3.72
N ALA A 56 -9.79 2.85 -3.40
CA ALA A 56 -10.18 1.44 -3.54
C ALA A 56 -11.33 1.06 -2.62
N VAL A 57 -11.31 1.51 -1.36
CA VAL A 57 -12.42 1.33 -0.40
C VAL A 57 -13.71 1.93 -0.95
N LEU A 58 -13.66 3.19 -1.43
CA LEU A 58 -14.83 3.87 -1.98
C LEU A 58 -15.36 3.16 -3.23
N ARG A 59 -14.48 2.69 -4.12
CA ARG A 59 -14.88 1.93 -5.32
C ARG A 59 -15.56 0.62 -4.98
N MET A 60 -15.08 -0.12 -3.97
CA MET A 60 -15.75 -1.35 -3.49
C MET A 60 -17.14 -1.06 -2.90
N ALA A 61 -17.34 0.14 -2.35
CA ALA A 61 -18.64 0.63 -1.89
C ALA A 61 -19.56 1.12 -3.04
N GLY A 62 -19.08 1.12 -4.29
CA GLY A 62 -19.87 1.50 -5.47
C GLY A 62 -19.62 2.92 -5.98
N GLU A 63 -18.73 3.67 -5.34
CA GLU A 63 -18.46 5.06 -5.71
C GLU A 63 -17.57 5.18 -6.95
N VAL A 64 -17.81 6.23 -7.74
CA VAL A 64 -16.96 6.60 -8.87
C VAL A 64 -15.90 7.59 -8.40
N VAL A 65 -14.68 7.09 -8.17
CA VAL A 65 -13.55 7.90 -7.69
C VAL A 65 -12.35 7.75 -8.60
N GLN A 66 -11.75 8.87 -8.99
CA GLN A 66 -10.50 8.94 -9.74
C GLN A 66 -9.66 10.11 -9.22
N PRO A 67 -8.67 9.87 -8.35
CA PRO A 67 -7.73 10.90 -7.92
C PRO A 67 -6.92 11.41 -9.12
N GLU A 68 -6.74 12.73 -9.21
CA GLU A 68 -5.95 13.41 -10.24
C GLU A 68 -5.25 14.63 -9.63
N GLY A 69 -4.10 15.03 -10.20
CA GLY A 69 -3.36 16.21 -9.75
C GLY A 69 -3.03 16.20 -8.26
N GLU A 70 -3.38 17.26 -7.53
CA GLU A 70 -3.15 17.36 -6.08
C GLU A 70 -3.99 16.39 -5.24
N ALA A 71 -5.08 15.84 -5.81
CA ALA A 71 -5.84 14.79 -5.13
C ALA A 71 -5.12 13.43 -5.22
N ASP A 72 -4.32 13.21 -6.27
CA ASP A 72 -3.48 12.02 -6.44
C ASP A 72 -2.14 12.14 -5.67
N TRP A 73 -1.55 13.34 -5.70
CA TRP A 73 -0.30 13.66 -5.02
C TRP A 73 -0.48 14.87 -4.08
N PRO A 74 -1.00 14.65 -2.86
CA PRO A 74 -1.23 15.72 -1.91
C PRO A 74 0.07 16.40 -1.47
N LYS A 75 0.10 17.73 -1.55
CA LYS A 75 1.25 18.54 -1.12
C LYS A 75 1.60 18.30 0.35
N VAL A 76 2.89 18.33 0.65
CA VAL A 76 3.41 18.33 2.03
C VAL A 76 3.75 19.78 2.41
N SER A 77 2.87 20.41 3.20
CA SER A 77 3.05 21.79 3.67
C SER A 77 3.64 21.88 5.08
N ASP A 78 3.45 20.84 5.90
CA ASP A 78 4.01 20.72 7.24
C ASP A 78 4.93 19.49 7.31
N VAL A 79 6.15 19.72 7.77
CA VAL A 79 7.24 18.73 7.88
C VAL A 79 7.66 18.52 9.34
N SER A 80 6.76 18.83 10.28
CA SER A 80 6.91 18.54 11.70
C SER A 80 6.83 17.04 11.99
N GLN A 81 7.42 16.62 13.11
CA GLN A 81 7.31 15.23 13.58
C GLN A 81 5.83 14.82 13.79
N GLU A 82 5.01 15.71 14.33
CA GLU A 82 3.57 15.46 14.56
C GLU A 82 2.81 15.23 13.24
N ALA A 83 3.10 16.03 12.21
CA ALA A 83 2.49 15.86 10.89
C ALA A 83 2.92 14.53 10.24
N TRP A 84 4.13 14.05 10.53
CA TRP A 84 4.63 12.76 10.06
C TRP A 84 3.86 11.61 10.72
N GLU A 85 3.78 11.62 12.04
CA GLU A 85 3.04 10.64 12.83
C GLU A 85 1.58 10.57 12.41
N THR A 86 0.95 11.73 12.18
CA THR A 86 -0.41 11.82 11.64
C THR A 86 -0.51 11.20 10.24
N THR A 87 0.45 11.46 9.37
CA THR A 87 0.48 10.92 8.00
C THR A 87 0.57 9.39 8.02
N VAL A 88 1.46 8.82 8.85
CA VAL A 88 1.60 7.36 9.01
C VAL A 88 0.35 6.74 9.65
N SER A 89 -0.19 7.35 10.71
CA SER A 89 -1.42 6.89 11.38
C SER A 89 -2.61 6.84 10.42
N ASN A 90 -2.75 7.85 9.56
CA ASN A 90 -3.79 7.88 8.52
C ASN A 90 -3.63 6.72 7.54
N LEU A 91 -2.43 6.48 7.01
CA LEU A 91 -2.19 5.36 6.11
C LEU A 91 -2.53 4.03 6.78
N VAL A 92 -2.04 3.78 8.01
CA VAL A 92 -2.33 2.55 8.75
C VAL A 92 -3.84 2.35 8.95
N ARG A 93 -4.57 3.42 9.27
CA ARG A 93 -6.03 3.36 9.43
C ARG A 93 -6.73 3.04 8.10
N THR A 94 -6.36 3.72 7.02
CA THR A 94 -6.97 3.53 5.71
C THR A 94 -6.69 2.13 5.17
N HIS A 95 -5.46 1.65 5.29
CA HIS A 95 -5.07 0.31 4.88
C HIS A 95 -5.84 -0.77 5.68
N LYS A 96 -6.04 -0.58 6.99
CA LYS A 96 -6.92 -1.48 7.77
C LYS A 96 -8.36 -1.48 7.26
N SER A 97 -8.88 -0.34 6.83
CA SER A 97 -10.22 -0.27 6.21
C SER A 97 -10.24 -0.97 4.85
N LEU A 98 -9.18 -0.83 4.04
CA LEU A 98 -9.01 -1.53 2.77
C LEU A 98 -9.03 -3.05 2.96
N VAL A 99 -8.21 -3.57 3.87
CA VAL A 99 -8.16 -5.02 4.16
C VAL A 99 -9.52 -5.53 4.61
N LYS A 100 -10.19 -4.84 5.54
CA LYS A 100 -11.55 -5.23 5.97
C LYS A 100 -12.57 -5.19 4.84
N ALA A 101 -12.50 -4.19 3.98
CA ALA A 101 -13.40 -4.07 2.83
C ALA A 101 -13.15 -5.19 1.82
N ALA A 102 -11.89 -5.56 1.57
CA ALA A 102 -11.52 -6.65 0.69
C ALA A 102 -11.94 -8.02 1.26
N GLU A 103 -11.74 -8.26 2.56
CA GLU A 103 -12.17 -9.48 3.25
C GLU A 103 -13.70 -9.66 3.21
N ALA A 104 -14.45 -8.56 3.29
CA ALA A 104 -15.91 -8.56 3.22
C ALA A 104 -16.46 -8.50 1.78
N PHE A 105 -15.59 -8.35 0.76
CA PHE A 105 -16.03 -8.16 -0.62
C PHE A 105 -16.46 -9.52 -1.22
N PRO A 106 -17.71 -9.66 -1.72
CA PRO A 106 -18.17 -10.94 -2.23
C PRO A 106 -17.42 -11.40 -3.49
N ASP A 107 -16.94 -12.64 -3.52
CA ASP A 107 -16.20 -13.22 -4.64
C ASP A 107 -16.93 -13.07 -5.99
N MET A 108 -18.26 -13.23 -6.01
CA MET A 108 -19.07 -13.09 -7.23
C MET A 108 -18.98 -11.69 -7.86
N ARG A 109 -18.61 -10.67 -7.08
CA ARG A 109 -18.45 -9.30 -7.54
C ARG A 109 -17.06 -9.01 -8.08
N LEU A 110 -16.09 -9.91 -7.91
CA LEU A 110 -14.72 -9.70 -8.40
C LEU A 110 -14.65 -9.52 -9.92
N SER A 111 -15.57 -10.15 -10.66
CA SER A 111 -15.71 -9.99 -12.12
C SER A 111 -16.50 -8.76 -12.55
N GLU A 112 -17.15 -8.05 -11.62
CA GLU A 112 -17.88 -6.82 -11.94
C GLU A 112 -16.90 -5.71 -12.33
N ARG A 113 -17.28 -4.92 -13.34
CA ARG A 113 -16.51 -3.75 -13.76
C ARG A 113 -16.53 -2.71 -12.64
N VAL A 114 -15.36 -2.12 -12.35
CA VAL A 114 -15.26 -1.04 -11.36
C VAL A 114 -16.04 0.19 -11.84
N PRO A 115 -16.86 0.84 -10.99
CA PRO A 115 -17.58 2.05 -11.35
C PRO A 115 -16.68 3.13 -11.96
N GLY A 116 -17.14 3.76 -13.04
CA GLY A 116 -16.42 4.82 -13.76
C GLY A 116 -15.29 4.35 -14.68
N LYS A 117 -14.99 3.04 -14.75
CA LYS A 117 -14.01 2.50 -15.69
C LYS A 117 -14.67 2.11 -17.01
N LYS A 118 -14.01 2.46 -18.12
CA LYS A 118 -14.53 2.25 -19.48
C LYS A 118 -13.99 0.97 -20.11
N GLN A 119 -12.85 0.49 -19.64
CA GLN A 119 -12.18 -0.68 -20.15
C GLN A 119 -12.84 -1.95 -19.62
N ASP A 120 -13.23 -2.86 -20.50
CA ASP A 120 -13.94 -4.09 -20.12
C ASP A 120 -13.11 -5.02 -19.24
N PHE A 121 -11.79 -4.97 -19.35
CA PHE A 121 -10.88 -5.76 -18.51
C PHE A 121 -10.75 -5.22 -17.08
N TYR A 122 -11.19 -3.98 -16.80
CA TYR A 122 -10.97 -3.34 -15.50
C TYR A 122 -12.10 -3.70 -14.53
N ASN A 123 -12.01 -4.88 -13.93
CA ASN A 123 -12.89 -5.38 -12.88
C ASN A 123 -12.25 -5.28 -11.50
N PHE A 124 -13.01 -5.62 -10.44
CA PHE A 124 -12.52 -5.56 -9.06
C PHE A 124 -11.34 -6.51 -8.81
N TYR A 125 -11.32 -7.68 -9.44
CA TYR A 125 -10.16 -8.59 -9.40
C TYR A 125 -8.89 -7.90 -9.90
N TYR A 126 -8.95 -7.28 -11.08
CA TYR A 126 -7.85 -6.53 -11.67
C TYR A 126 -7.41 -5.36 -10.78
N MET A 127 -8.37 -4.59 -10.24
CA MET A 127 -8.09 -3.46 -9.38
C MET A 127 -7.36 -3.87 -8.11
N LEU A 128 -7.83 -4.89 -7.40
CA LEU A 128 -7.25 -5.33 -6.12
C LEU A 128 -5.83 -5.90 -6.31
N HIS A 129 -5.59 -6.64 -7.39
CA HIS A 129 -4.23 -7.11 -7.72
C HIS A 129 -3.32 -5.94 -8.12
N GLY A 130 -3.84 -4.99 -8.90
CA GLY A 130 -3.09 -3.78 -9.26
C GLY A 130 -2.74 -2.93 -8.04
N LEU A 131 -3.61 -2.85 -7.04
CA LEU A 131 -3.37 -2.14 -5.79
C LEU A 131 -2.26 -2.81 -4.97
N ALA A 132 -2.27 -4.14 -4.84
CA ALA A 132 -1.19 -4.86 -4.17
C ALA A 132 0.17 -4.66 -4.87
N GLN A 133 0.18 -4.65 -6.21
CA GLN A 133 1.40 -4.35 -6.98
C GLN A 133 1.87 -2.90 -6.79
N HIS A 134 0.93 -1.95 -6.74
CA HIS A 134 1.19 -0.53 -6.49
C HIS A 134 1.82 -0.30 -5.11
N GLU A 135 1.29 -0.91 -4.05
CA GLU A 135 1.87 -0.87 -2.71
C GLU A 135 3.31 -1.41 -2.71
N LEU A 136 3.55 -2.58 -3.33
CA LEU A 136 4.88 -3.18 -3.40
C LEU A 136 5.88 -2.33 -4.18
N TYR A 137 5.44 -1.72 -5.29
CA TYR A 137 6.26 -0.80 -6.07
C TYR A 137 6.73 0.39 -5.21
N HIS A 138 5.81 1.02 -4.47
CA HIS A 138 6.13 2.16 -3.63
C HIS A 138 6.92 1.78 -2.37
N ALA A 139 6.69 0.60 -1.80
CA ALA A 139 7.53 0.05 -0.74
C ALA A 139 8.98 -0.11 -1.23
N GLY A 140 9.18 -0.56 -2.47
CA GLY A 140 10.49 -0.61 -3.12
C GLY A 140 11.14 0.78 -3.24
N GLN A 141 10.39 1.80 -3.66
CA GLN A 141 10.89 3.18 -3.73
C GLN A 141 11.31 3.70 -2.36
N ILE A 142 10.50 3.48 -1.32
CA ILE A 142 10.82 3.88 0.06
C ILE A 142 12.10 3.18 0.53
N ALA A 143 12.23 1.87 0.27
CA ALA A 143 13.41 1.11 0.66
C ALA A 143 14.70 1.63 -0.02
N ILE A 144 14.62 2.03 -1.28
CA ILE A 144 15.74 2.66 -2.00
C ILE A 144 16.04 4.04 -1.39
N LEU A 145 15.03 4.88 -1.16
CA LEU A 145 15.20 6.22 -0.59
C LEU A 145 15.84 6.19 0.81
N LYS A 146 15.51 5.20 1.64
CA LYS A 146 16.16 4.98 2.96
C LYS A 146 17.64 4.59 2.86
N LYS A 147 18.10 4.08 1.71
CA LYS A 147 19.51 3.68 1.51
C LYS A 147 20.36 4.81 0.94
N ILE A 148 19.74 5.70 0.16
CA ILE A 148 20.45 6.77 -0.55
C ILE A 148 20.38 8.13 0.16
N ASN A 149 19.50 8.27 1.15
CA ASN A 149 19.50 9.39 2.11
C ASN A 149 20.25 8.95 3.38
#